data_AF-A0A956FV75-F1
#
_entry.id   AF-A0A956FV75-F1
#
_cell.length_a   1.000
_cell.length_b   1.000
_cell.length_c   1.000
_cell.angle_alpha   90.00
_cell.angle_beta   90.00
_cell.angle_gamma   90.00
#
_symmetry.space_group_name_H-M   'P 1'
#
loop_
_entity.id
_entity.type
_entity.pdbx_description
1 polymer ?
#
loop_
_entity_poly.entity_id
_entity_poly.type
_entity_poly.pdbx_seq_one_letter_code
_entity_poly.pdbx_strand_id
1 'polypeptide(L)'
;MMPLDGLRLAFDLRASGDFIHYTDVDGWLAAAPTIYRASSPVGGPLAPSRGDQRLPPEVAAAVEIDGLTGAWIAAPPRYTLDLTARSARWVYYLLTTRAVAGSPKIEDRGSAAALSFAVAELSDETSTLDDPTGGRLVAARPGGRCFRLTSASRVPSRRTPRRHLALLLGEDLLIPELANPSIRSRSRLRAAAQDEPDSTLFRVLEF
;
A
#
# COMPACT_ATOMS: atom_id res chain seq x y z
N MET A 1 -24.21 44.87 -10.18
CA MET A 1 -22.97 44.12 -9.87
C MET A 1 -23.27 43.30 -8.63
N MET A 2 -23.35 41.97 -8.73
CA MET A 2 -23.60 41.13 -7.54
C MET A 2 -22.36 41.20 -6.62
N PRO A 3 -22.52 41.39 -5.30
CA PRO A 3 -21.42 41.26 -4.37
C PRO A 3 -20.90 39.81 -4.44
N LEU A 4 -19.60 39.66 -4.70
CA LEU A 4 -18.92 38.36 -4.82
C LEU A 4 -18.47 37.83 -3.45
N ASP A 5 -18.92 38.43 -2.35
CA ASP A 5 -18.51 38.05 -1.01
C ASP A 5 -19.26 36.80 -0.56
N GLY A 6 -18.52 35.83 0.00
CA GLY A 6 -19.09 34.61 0.55
C GLY A 6 -19.39 33.52 -0.48
N LEU A 7 -18.73 33.55 -1.66
CA LEU A 7 -18.80 32.45 -2.61
C LEU A 7 -18.08 31.20 -2.06
N ARG A 8 -18.55 30.03 -2.49
CA ARG A 8 -17.94 28.71 -2.22
C ARG A 8 -17.54 28.05 -3.53
N LEU A 9 -16.33 27.47 -3.55
CA LEU A 9 -15.87 26.57 -4.59
C LEU A 9 -15.99 25.14 -4.09
N ALA A 10 -16.68 24.31 -4.85
CA ALA A 10 -16.80 22.89 -4.58
C ALA A 10 -16.42 22.08 -5.83
N PHE A 11 -15.62 21.03 -5.65
CA PHE A 11 -15.30 20.09 -6.73
C PHE A 11 -15.05 18.68 -6.20
N ASP A 12 -15.24 17.70 -7.09
CA ASP A 12 -15.12 16.29 -6.79
C ASP A 12 -13.73 15.75 -7.11
N LEU A 13 -13.17 14.97 -6.18
CA LEU A 13 -11.98 14.17 -6.41
C LEU A 13 -12.39 12.78 -6.87
N ARG A 14 -11.92 12.39 -8.05
CA ARG A 14 -12.12 11.05 -8.61
C ARG A 14 -10.77 10.34 -8.66
N ALA A 15 -10.70 9.14 -8.09
CA ALA A 15 -9.51 8.30 -8.20
C ALA A 15 -9.69 7.26 -9.29
N SER A 16 -8.69 7.13 -10.16
CA SER A 16 -8.70 6.18 -11.26
C SER A 16 -7.34 5.51 -11.46
N GLY A 17 -7.34 4.40 -12.20
CA GLY A 17 -6.12 3.65 -12.52
C GLY A 17 -5.40 3.11 -11.30
N ASP A 18 -4.06 3.07 -11.35
CA ASP A 18 -3.26 2.50 -10.27
C ASP A 18 -3.23 3.38 -8.99
N PHE A 19 -3.80 4.58 -9.00
CA PHE A 19 -3.79 5.50 -7.85
C PHE A 19 -4.37 4.85 -6.58
N ILE A 20 -5.51 4.16 -6.71
CA ILE A 20 -6.19 3.44 -5.62
C ILE A 20 -5.33 2.32 -5.03
N HIS A 21 -4.27 1.92 -5.73
CA HIS A 21 -3.36 0.89 -5.26
C HIS A 21 -2.21 1.44 -4.40
N TYR A 22 -1.84 2.71 -4.58
CA TYR A 22 -0.75 3.37 -3.86
C TYR A 22 -1.23 4.28 -2.73
N THR A 23 -2.45 4.77 -2.82
CA THR A 23 -3.03 5.71 -1.85
C THR A 23 -4.00 4.99 -0.92
N ASP A 24 -3.93 5.31 0.37
CA ASP A 24 -4.94 4.92 1.33
C ASP A 24 -6.21 5.72 1.06
N VAL A 25 -7.19 5.01 0.50
CA VAL A 25 -8.51 5.53 0.16
C VAL A 25 -9.59 4.85 1.00
N ASP A 26 -9.21 4.09 2.04
CA ASP A 26 -10.18 3.33 2.83
C ASP A 26 -11.12 4.30 3.58
N GLY A 27 -10.63 5.49 3.96
CA GLY A 27 -11.44 6.59 4.49
C GLY A 27 -12.45 7.18 3.50
N TRP A 28 -12.21 7.06 2.19
CA TRP A 28 -13.15 7.48 1.14
C TRP A 28 -14.28 6.49 0.93
N LEU A 29 -14.05 5.22 1.28
CA LEU A 29 -15.03 4.14 1.20
C LEU A 29 -15.85 3.98 2.49
N ALA A 30 -15.63 4.84 3.49
CA ALA A 30 -16.35 4.83 4.75
C ALA A 30 -17.82 5.27 4.58
N ALA A 31 -18.67 4.90 5.54
CA ALA A 31 -20.11 5.20 5.49
C ALA A 31 -20.43 6.69 5.43
N ALA A 32 -19.55 7.54 5.99
CA ALA A 32 -19.61 8.98 5.83
C ALA A 32 -18.55 9.42 4.82
N PRO A 33 -18.92 10.22 3.80
CA PRO A 33 -17.97 10.72 2.81
C PRO A 33 -16.92 11.63 3.44
N THR A 34 -15.73 11.63 2.86
CA THR A 34 -14.67 12.57 3.22
C THR A 34 -14.85 13.87 2.42
N ILE A 35 -14.90 14.99 3.11
CA ILE A 35 -14.85 16.34 2.53
C ILE A 35 -13.52 16.98 2.95
N TYR A 36 -12.78 17.55 2.03
CA TYR A 36 -11.57 18.30 2.33
C TYR A 36 -11.88 19.79 2.35
N ARG A 37 -11.62 20.45 3.47
CA ARG A 37 -11.90 21.87 3.66
C ARG A 37 -10.64 22.69 3.83
N ALA A 38 -10.64 23.88 3.24
CA ALA A 38 -9.62 24.87 3.51
C ALA A 38 -9.87 25.52 4.89
N SER A 39 -8.87 25.48 5.77
CA SER A 39 -8.88 26.24 7.02
C SER A 39 -8.54 27.73 6.82
N SER A 40 -8.09 28.09 5.61
CA SER A 40 -7.62 29.43 5.26
C SER A 40 -7.98 29.82 3.82
N PRO A 41 -8.46 31.06 3.58
CA PRO A 41 -8.74 31.55 2.24
C PRO A 41 -7.47 31.96 1.47
N VAL A 42 -6.29 31.97 2.10
CA VAL A 42 -5.01 32.36 1.44
C VAL A 42 -4.20 31.16 0.94
N GLY A 43 -4.76 29.96 0.95
CA GLY A 43 -4.08 28.71 0.57
C GLY A 43 -3.63 27.88 1.76
N GLY A 44 -2.95 26.76 1.46
CA GLY A 44 -2.41 25.84 2.46
C GLY A 44 -3.01 24.43 2.42
N PRO A 45 -2.75 23.61 3.45
CA PRO A 45 -3.21 22.23 3.49
C PRO A 45 -4.73 22.16 3.67
N LEU A 46 -5.36 21.25 2.91
CA LEU A 46 -6.76 20.90 3.11
C LEU A 46 -6.89 19.86 4.21
N ALA A 47 -7.78 20.09 5.17
CA ALA A 47 -8.04 19.17 6.26
C ALA A 47 -9.25 18.28 5.94
N PRO A 48 -9.20 16.96 6.20
CA PRO A 48 -10.36 16.10 6.04
C PRO A 48 -11.40 16.38 7.13
N SER A 49 -12.67 16.40 6.74
CA SER A 49 -13.84 16.42 7.60
C SER A 49 -14.86 15.39 7.10
N ARG A 50 -15.80 15.01 7.98
CA ARG A 50 -16.92 14.13 7.59
C ARG A 50 -18.01 14.97 6.95
N GLY A 51 -18.53 14.50 5.81
CA GLY A 51 -19.72 15.04 5.20
C GLY A 51 -20.97 14.26 5.61
N ASP A 52 -22.13 14.91 5.45
CA ASP A 52 -23.44 14.33 5.79
C ASP A 52 -24.16 13.74 4.56
N GLN A 53 -23.72 14.10 3.35
CA GLN A 53 -24.36 13.70 2.10
C GLN A 53 -23.53 12.68 1.34
N ARG A 54 -24.06 11.47 1.19
CA ARG A 54 -23.42 10.40 0.41
C ARG A 54 -22.98 10.90 -0.97
N LEU A 55 -21.69 10.73 -1.27
CA LEU A 55 -21.12 11.08 -2.56
C LEU A 55 -21.54 10.08 -3.66
N PRO A 56 -21.58 10.51 -4.94
CA PRO A 56 -21.75 9.59 -6.06
C PRO A 56 -20.70 8.46 -6.02
N PRO A 57 -21.02 7.24 -6.49
CA PRO A 57 -20.12 6.09 -6.42
C PRO A 57 -18.74 6.29 -7.06
N GLU A 58 -18.63 7.18 -8.04
CA GLU A 58 -17.40 7.50 -8.75
C GLU A 58 -16.57 8.63 -8.10
N VAL A 59 -17.11 9.27 -7.06
CA VAL A 59 -16.46 10.37 -6.34
C VAL A 59 -15.86 9.84 -5.05
N ALA A 60 -14.55 10.01 -4.93
CA ALA A 60 -13.76 9.53 -3.82
C ALA A 60 -13.84 10.49 -2.61
N ALA A 61 -13.80 11.79 -2.87
CA ALA A 61 -13.97 12.82 -1.85
C ALA A 61 -14.47 14.12 -2.51
N ALA A 62 -15.07 15.01 -1.73
CA ALA A 62 -15.36 16.37 -2.17
C ALA A 62 -14.32 17.34 -1.60
N VAL A 63 -14.08 18.45 -2.27
CA VAL A 63 -13.29 19.58 -1.76
C VAL A 63 -14.20 20.79 -1.68
N GLU A 64 -14.21 21.48 -0.54
CA GLU A 64 -14.95 22.72 -0.33
C GLU A 64 -13.99 23.83 0.13
N ILE A 65 -14.03 24.97 -0.55
CA ILE A 65 -13.29 26.18 -0.19
C ILE A 65 -14.31 27.30 -0.04
N ASP A 66 -14.42 27.83 1.18
CA ASP A 66 -15.29 28.95 1.52
C ASP A 66 -14.56 30.30 1.43
N GLY A 67 -15.32 31.38 1.40
CA GLY A 67 -14.78 32.74 1.53
C GLY A 67 -14.06 33.24 0.27
N LEU A 68 -14.49 32.78 -0.91
CA LEU A 68 -13.97 33.34 -2.15
C LEU A 68 -14.37 34.81 -2.28
N THR A 69 -13.42 35.63 -2.70
CA THR A 69 -13.57 37.06 -2.95
C THR A 69 -13.12 37.41 -4.37
N GLY A 70 -13.39 38.63 -4.83
CA GLY A 70 -12.84 39.10 -6.11
C GLY A 70 -11.30 39.03 -6.17
N ALA A 71 -10.61 39.26 -5.05
CA ALA A 71 -9.16 39.14 -4.96
C ALA A 71 -8.69 37.68 -5.09
N TRP A 72 -9.43 36.73 -4.53
CA TRP A 72 -9.16 35.31 -4.70
C TRP A 72 -9.27 34.89 -6.17
N ILE A 73 -10.29 35.38 -6.90
CA ILE A 73 -10.48 35.07 -8.32
C ILE A 73 -9.35 35.68 -9.17
N ALA A 74 -8.93 36.91 -8.85
CA ALA A 74 -7.84 37.58 -9.56
C ALA A 74 -6.47 36.92 -9.31
N ALA A 75 -6.27 36.31 -8.13
CA ALA A 75 -5.04 35.61 -7.76
C ALA A 75 -5.33 34.35 -6.92
N PRO A 76 -5.71 33.22 -7.55
CA PRO A 76 -6.11 32.02 -6.83
C PRO A 76 -4.93 31.44 -6.00
N PRO A 77 -5.10 31.23 -4.69
CA PRO A 77 -4.08 30.64 -3.85
C PRO A 77 -3.90 29.15 -4.15
N ARG A 78 -2.77 28.59 -3.69
CA ARG A 78 -2.47 27.16 -3.84
C ARG A 78 -2.89 26.39 -2.60
N TYR A 79 -3.57 25.27 -2.83
CA TYR A 79 -3.96 24.33 -1.79
C TYR A 79 -3.24 23.01 -2.00
N THR A 80 -2.91 22.34 -0.89
CA THR A 80 -2.24 21.04 -0.91
C THR A 80 -3.14 20.00 -0.26
N LEU A 81 -3.24 18.84 -0.89
CA LEU A 81 -3.93 17.67 -0.38
C LEU A 81 -2.91 16.57 -0.10
N ASP A 82 -2.63 16.33 1.18
CA ASP A 82 -1.72 15.26 1.58
C ASP A 82 -2.50 13.96 1.73
N LEU A 83 -2.13 12.97 0.93
CA LEU A 83 -2.76 11.65 0.94
C LEU A 83 -1.78 10.61 1.46
N THR A 84 -2.26 9.80 2.39
CA THR A 84 -1.45 8.75 3.00
C THR A 84 -1.19 7.64 2.00
N ALA A 85 0.06 7.19 1.89
CA ALA A 85 0.38 6.03 1.07
C ALA A 85 -0.18 4.76 1.70
N ARG A 86 -0.85 3.92 0.90
CA ARG A 86 -1.32 2.61 1.33
C ARG A 86 -0.12 1.77 1.76
N SER A 87 -0.17 1.22 2.96
CA SER A 87 0.91 0.39 3.49
C SER A 87 0.46 -1.06 3.63
N ALA A 88 1.32 -1.99 3.22
CA ALA A 88 1.05 -3.43 3.25
C ALA A 88 2.33 -4.18 3.65
N ARG A 89 2.20 -5.38 4.21
CA ARG A 89 3.37 -6.26 4.40
C ARG A 89 3.83 -6.78 3.04
N TRP A 90 5.13 -6.88 2.87
CA TRP A 90 5.72 -7.50 1.69
C TRP A 90 6.00 -8.97 1.97
N VAL A 91 5.63 -9.82 1.04
CA VAL A 91 5.85 -11.27 1.11
C VAL A 91 6.61 -11.72 -0.13
N TYR A 92 7.71 -12.41 0.07
CA TYR A 92 8.42 -13.09 -1.01
C TYR A 92 8.28 -14.58 -0.83
N TYR A 93 7.75 -15.26 -1.85
CA TYR A 93 7.74 -16.71 -1.91
C TYR A 93 8.94 -17.16 -2.74
N LEU A 94 9.86 -17.90 -2.11
CA LEU A 94 10.99 -18.53 -2.78
C LEU A 94 10.67 -20.00 -3.04
N LEU A 95 10.54 -20.37 -4.30
CA LEU A 95 10.44 -21.75 -4.75
C LEU A 95 11.83 -22.22 -5.16
N THR A 96 12.32 -23.32 -4.59
CA THR A 96 13.62 -23.85 -4.97
C THR A 96 13.73 -25.36 -4.80
N THR A 97 14.52 -26.00 -5.66
CA THR A 97 14.91 -27.41 -5.53
C THR A 97 16.33 -27.58 -5.00
N ARG A 98 17.01 -26.49 -4.67
CA ARG A 98 18.39 -26.52 -4.19
C ARG A 98 18.46 -27.21 -2.82
N ALA A 99 19.37 -28.17 -2.71
CA ALA A 99 19.67 -28.90 -1.47
C ALA A 99 20.65 -28.15 -0.54
N VAL A 100 20.93 -26.87 -0.83
CA VAL A 100 21.90 -26.08 -0.05
C VAL A 100 21.45 -25.95 1.40
N ALA A 101 22.39 -26.16 2.32
CA ALA A 101 22.16 -26.00 3.75
C ALA A 101 21.97 -24.51 4.08
N GLY A 102 20.86 -24.17 4.75
CA GLY A 102 20.55 -22.81 5.16
C GLY A 102 19.09 -22.42 4.91
N SER A 103 18.62 -21.42 5.66
CA SER A 103 17.32 -20.78 5.44
C SER A 103 17.50 -19.58 4.52
N PRO A 104 16.58 -19.29 3.60
CA PRO A 104 16.68 -18.08 2.80
C PRO A 104 16.52 -16.83 3.67
N LYS A 105 17.13 -15.74 3.22
CA LYS A 105 17.21 -14.48 3.96
C LYS A 105 17.10 -13.32 3.00
N ILE A 106 16.34 -12.29 3.38
CA ILE A 106 16.40 -10.98 2.70
C ILE A 106 17.18 -10.02 3.58
N GLU A 107 18.25 -9.47 3.03
CA GLU A 107 19.01 -8.37 3.62
C GLU A 107 18.53 -7.04 3.06
N ASP A 108 18.19 -6.09 3.91
CA ASP A 108 18.02 -4.69 3.52
C ASP A 108 19.30 -3.91 3.84
N ARG A 109 20.05 -3.57 2.79
CA ARG A 109 21.31 -2.83 2.88
C ARG A 109 21.10 -1.31 2.96
N GLY A 110 19.86 -0.84 3.06
CA GLY A 110 19.52 0.58 3.25
C GLY A 110 19.76 1.06 4.70
N SER A 111 20.30 2.28 4.87
CA SER A 111 20.86 2.74 6.15
C SER A 111 19.88 3.32 7.18
N ALA A 112 18.70 3.82 6.80
CA ALA A 112 17.87 4.61 7.72
C ALA A 112 16.70 3.84 8.38
N ALA A 113 16.24 2.74 7.79
CA ALA A 113 15.09 1.98 8.30
C ALA A 113 15.04 0.57 7.69
N ALA A 114 16.11 -0.22 7.87
CA ALA A 114 16.24 -1.55 7.29
C ALA A 114 15.03 -2.44 7.62
N LEU A 115 14.47 -3.10 6.60
CA LEU A 115 13.41 -4.07 6.76
C LEU A 115 13.98 -5.40 7.25
N SER A 116 13.33 -6.00 8.23
CA SER A 116 13.54 -7.39 8.61
C SER A 116 12.43 -8.27 8.03
N PHE A 117 12.78 -9.52 7.75
CA PHE A 117 11.85 -10.50 7.18
C PHE A 117 11.84 -11.77 8.04
N ALA A 118 10.65 -12.19 8.46
CA ALA A 118 10.43 -13.48 9.09
C ALA A 118 10.33 -14.55 8.01
N VAL A 119 10.98 -15.70 8.24
CA VAL A 119 11.07 -16.79 7.28
C VAL A 119 10.29 -17.98 7.79
N ALA A 120 9.47 -18.57 6.94
CA ALA A 120 8.78 -19.84 7.20
C ALA A 120 8.93 -20.75 6.00
N GLU A 121 9.37 -21.99 6.22
CA GLU A 121 9.27 -23.04 5.20
C GLU A 121 7.83 -23.54 5.18
N LEU A 122 7.23 -23.57 3.99
CA LEU A 122 5.86 -24.00 3.77
C LEU A 122 5.86 -25.47 3.35
N SER A 123 4.99 -26.25 3.97
CA SER A 123 4.73 -27.66 3.66
C SER A 123 3.28 -27.85 3.20
N ASP A 124 2.90 -29.08 2.86
CA ASP A 124 1.52 -29.44 2.52
C ASP A 124 0.53 -29.20 3.68
N GLU A 125 1.03 -29.08 4.91
CA GLU A 125 0.24 -28.74 6.10
C GLU A 125 -0.06 -27.23 6.20
N THR A 126 0.52 -26.40 5.33
CA THR A 126 0.24 -24.96 5.30
C THR A 126 -1.23 -24.74 4.99
N SER A 127 -1.95 -24.23 5.98
CA SER A 127 -3.36 -23.87 5.87
C SER A 127 -3.59 -22.90 4.71
N THR A 128 -4.35 -23.34 3.71
CA THR A 128 -4.79 -22.50 2.59
C THR A 128 -5.74 -21.39 3.03
N LEU A 129 -6.31 -21.49 4.24
CA LEU A 129 -7.11 -20.42 4.84
C LEU A 129 -6.23 -19.26 5.33
N ASP A 130 -5.07 -19.59 5.90
CA ASP A 130 -4.16 -18.61 6.48
C ASP A 130 -3.21 -18.02 5.45
N ASP A 131 -2.79 -18.84 4.48
CA ASP A 131 -1.97 -18.44 3.34
C ASP A 131 -2.44 -19.10 2.02
N PRO A 132 -3.49 -18.55 1.39
CA PRO A 132 -4.03 -19.10 0.15
C PRO A 132 -3.00 -19.15 -1.00
N THR A 133 -2.09 -18.17 -1.03
CA THR A 133 -1.06 -18.09 -2.09
C THR A 133 0.01 -19.14 -1.84
N GLY A 134 0.54 -19.21 -0.62
CA GLY A 134 1.53 -20.21 -0.22
C GLY A 134 1.04 -21.64 -0.43
N GLY A 135 -0.18 -21.97 0.02
CA GLY A 135 -0.75 -23.30 -0.17
C GLY A 135 -0.91 -23.70 -1.64
N ARG A 136 -1.29 -22.77 -2.53
CA ARG A 136 -1.34 -23.02 -3.99
C ARG A 136 0.05 -23.27 -4.58
N LEU A 137 1.06 -22.53 -4.12
CA LEU A 137 2.43 -22.67 -4.61
C LEU A 137 3.05 -24.01 -4.20
N VAL A 138 2.82 -24.45 -2.95
CA VAL A 138 3.24 -25.77 -2.46
C VAL A 138 2.57 -26.86 -3.28
N ALA A 139 1.23 -26.82 -3.41
CA ALA A 139 0.48 -27.83 -4.17
C ALA A 139 0.90 -27.93 -5.65
N ALA A 140 1.32 -26.81 -6.26
CA ALA A 140 1.75 -26.76 -7.65
C ALA A 140 3.17 -27.32 -7.87
N ARG A 141 3.97 -27.53 -6.82
CA ARG A 141 5.39 -27.94 -6.92
C ARG A 141 5.73 -29.11 -5.99
N PRO A 142 5.21 -30.32 -6.27
CA PRO A 142 5.54 -31.49 -5.49
C PRO A 142 7.05 -31.78 -5.55
N GLY A 143 7.68 -31.99 -4.39
CA GLY A 143 9.11 -32.26 -4.25
C GLY A 143 10.02 -31.03 -4.28
N GLY A 144 9.49 -29.83 -4.48
CA GLY A 144 10.21 -28.57 -4.29
C GLY A 144 10.09 -28.05 -2.86
N ARG A 145 10.99 -27.15 -2.47
CA ARG A 145 10.89 -26.38 -1.22
C ARG A 145 10.26 -25.04 -1.52
N CYS A 146 9.34 -24.60 -0.66
CA CYS A 146 8.70 -23.30 -0.75
C CYS A 146 8.93 -22.55 0.56
N PHE A 147 9.53 -21.37 0.49
CA PHE A 147 9.71 -20.51 1.65
C PHE A 147 8.91 -19.23 1.51
N ARG A 148 8.39 -18.74 2.61
CA ARG A 148 7.74 -17.44 2.74
C ARG A 148 8.61 -16.52 3.58
N LEU A 149 8.99 -15.39 3.01
CA LEU A 149 9.73 -14.32 3.67
C LEU A 149 8.83 -13.09 3.81
N THR A 150 8.35 -12.81 5.02
CA THR A 150 7.36 -11.75 5.29
C THR A 150 8.00 -10.58 6.03
N SER A 151 7.82 -9.36 5.54
CA SER A 151 8.34 -8.17 6.21
C SER A 151 7.74 -8.00 7.60
N ALA A 152 8.59 -7.69 8.59
CA ALA A 152 8.18 -7.52 9.99
C ALA A 152 7.32 -6.27 10.20
N SER A 153 7.47 -5.26 9.36
CA SER A 153 6.65 -4.05 9.33
C SER A 153 5.88 -3.92 8.01
N ARG A 154 4.82 -3.11 8.02
CA ARG A 154 4.14 -2.68 6.79
C ARG A 154 5.04 -1.68 6.05
N VAL A 155 5.09 -1.82 4.73
CA VAL A 155 5.89 -0.97 3.85
C VAL A 155 4.95 -0.06 3.06
N PRO A 156 5.17 1.27 3.05
CA PRO A 156 4.41 2.18 2.22
C PRO A 156 4.56 1.84 0.73
N SER A 157 3.43 1.74 0.03
CA SER A 157 3.40 1.51 -1.41
C SER A 157 3.91 2.76 -2.11
N ARG A 158 5.17 2.74 -2.55
CA ARG A 158 5.79 3.83 -3.30
C ARG A 158 6.07 3.40 -4.73
N ARG A 159 6.05 4.37 -5.65
CA ARG A 159 6.45 4.14 -7.05
C ARG A 159 7.95 3.85 -7.17
N THR A 160 8.78 4.48 -6.33
CA THR A 160 10.23 4.26 -6.36
C THR A 160 10.58 2.91 -5.73
N PRO A 161 11.28 2.01 -6.45
CA PRO A 161 11.69 0.72 -5.92
C PRO A 161 12.69 0.87 -4.78
N ARG A 162 12.65 -0.06 -3.82
CA ARG A 162 13.61 -0.13 -2.73
C ARG A 162 14.83 -0.94 -3.22
N ARG A 163 15.84 -0.22 -3.71
CA ARG A 163 17.00 -0.73 -4.47
C ARG A 163 18.09 -1.45 -3.65
N HIS A 164 17.77 -1.90 -2.44
CA HIS A 164 18.78 -2.39 -1.49
C HIS A 164 18.39 -3.71 -0.81
N LEU A 165 17.39 -4.41 -1.33
CA LEU A 165 17.01 -5.73 -0.85
C LEU A 165 17.84 -6.79 -1.58
N ALA A 166 18.54 -7.67 -0.89
CA ALA A 166 19.25 -8.81 -1.47
C ALA A 166 18.66 -10.12 -0.95
N LEU A 167 18.47 -11.12 -1.82
CA LEU A 167 18.05 -12.46 -1.44
C LEU A 167 19.27 -13.38 -1.36
N LEU A 168 19.41 -14.06 -0.23
CA LEU A 168 20.41 -15.08 0.01
C LEU A 168 19.74 -16.42 0.34
N LEU A 169 20.44 -17.53 0.10
CA LEU A 169 20.09 -18.86 0.59
C LEU A 169 21.30 -19.43 1.34
N GLY A 170 21.24 -19.42 2.67
CA GLY A 170 22.45 -19.55 3.48
C GLY A 170 23.39 -18.37 3.21
N GLU A 171 24.63 -18.65 2.83
CA GLU A 171 25.63 -17.62 2.47
C GLU A 171 25.62 -17.29 0.96
N ASP A 172 24.90 -18.05 0.14
CA ASP A 172 24.87 -17.86 -1.30
C ASP A 172 23.96 -16.68 -1.69
N LEU A 173 24.54 -15.68 -2.34
CA LEU A 173 23.77 -14.56 -2.91
C LEU A 173 23.00 -15.02 -4.16
N LEU A 174 21.68 -15.09 -4.07
CA LEU A 174 20.81 -15.47 -5.20
C LEU A 174 20.41 -14.25 -6.04
N ILE A 175 19.97 -13.17 -5.39
CA ILE A 175 19.56 -11.93 -6.07
C ILE A 175 20.24 -10.75 -5.35
N PRO A 176 21.12 -9.98 -6.02
CA PRO A 176 21.75 -8.82 -5.41
C PRO A 176 20.78 -7.65 -5.18
N GLU A 177 19.76 -7.52 -6.04
CA GLU A 177 18.80 -6.42 -6.00
C GLU A 177 17.37 -6.94 -6.29
N LEU A 178 16.62 -7.15 -5.21
CA LEU A 178 15.29 -7.71 -5.23
C LEU A 178 14.26 -6.64 -5.56
N ALA A 179 13.56 -6.82 -6.68
CA ALA A 179 12.50 -5.90 -7.06
C ALA A 179 11.30 -6.01 -6.11
N ASN A 180 10.69 -4.86 -5.80
CA ASN A 180 9.50 -4.76 -4.96
C ASN A 180 8.39 -5.74 -5.43
N PRO A 181 7.53 -6.19 -4.51
CA PRO A 181 6.28 -6.84 -4.89
C PRO A 181 5.42 -5.92 -5.75
N SER A 182 4.72 -6.49 -6.72
CA SER A 182 3.79 -5.73 -7.54
C SER A 182 2.59 -5.31 -6.70
N ILE A 183 2.14 -4.07 -6.85
CA ILE A 183 0.90 -3.58 -6.23
C ILE A 183 -0.36 -4.32 -6.68
N ARG A 184 -0.28 -5.03 -7.82
CA ARG A 184 -1.34 -5.87 -8.38
C ARG A 184 -1.31 -7.30 -7.82
N SER A 185 -0.18 -7.73 -7.28
CA SER A 185 -0.01 -9.05 -6.67
C SER A 185 -0.38 -8.98 -5.18
N ARG A 186 -1.67 -9.09 -4.89
CA ARG A 186 -2.23 -8.96 -3.54
C ARG A 186 -2.64 -10.30 -2.97
N SER A 187 -2.34 -10.53 -1.71
CA SER A 187 -2.85 -11.66 -0.95
C SER A 187 -3.33 -11.17 0.42
N ARG A 188 -3.92 -12.08 1.18
CA ARG A 188 -4.14 -11.93 2.61
C ARG A 188 -3.29 -12.97 3.32
N LEU A 189 -2.72 -12.58 4.45
CA LEU A 189 -1.95 -13.48 5.29
C LEU A 189 -2.44 -13.37 6.72
N ARG A 190 -2.79 -14.50 7.32
CA ARG A 190 -3.12 -14.58 8.74
C ARG A 190 -1.87 -15.04 9.50
N ALA A 191 -1.41 -14.24 10.47
CA ALA A 191 -0.21 -14.55 11.24
C ALA A 191 -0.49 -15.58 12.35
N ALA A 192 -1.61 -15.42 13.07
CA ALA A 192 -2.14 -16.40 14.00
C ALA A 192 -3.64 -16.64 13.77
N ALA A 193 -4.16 -17.81 14.14
CA ALA A 193 -5.55 -18.22 13.84
C ALA A 193 -6.62 -17.21 14.32
N GLN A 194 -6.33 -16.44 15.38
CA GLN A 194 -7.25 -15.44 15.94
C GLN A 194 -7.08 -14.04 15.33
N ASP A 195 -6.05 -13.82 14.51
CA ASP A 195 -5.78 -12.52 13.91
C ASP A 195 -6.68 -12.27 12.68
N GLU A 196 -7.06 -11.02 12.49
CA GLU A 196 -7.62 -10.58 11.22
C GLU A 196 -6.56 -10.71 10.10
N PRO A 197 -6.92 -11.21 8.91
CA PRO A 197 -5.97 -11.34 7.81
C PRO A 197 -5.37 -9.99 7.41
N ASP A 198 -4.05 -9.89 7.41
CA ASP A 198 -3.33 -8.69 6.98
C ASP A 198 -3.27 -8.64 5.44
N SER A 199 -3.45 -7.45 4.86
CA SER A 199 -3.28 -7.26 3.42
C SER A 199 -1.79 -7.29 3.09
N THR A 200 -1.41 -8.15 2.16
CA THR A 200 -0.02 -8.32 1.73
C THR A 200 0.14 -8.04 0.24
N LEU A 201 1.32 -7.53 -0.13
CA LEU A 201 1.80 -7.56 -1.50
C LEU A 201 2.82 -8.68 -1.62
N PHE A 202 2.70 -9.50 -2.65
CA PHE A 202 3.58 -10.66 -2.80
C PHE A 202 4.33 -10.71 -4.12
N ARG A 203 5.44 -11.44 -4.11
CA ARG A 203 6.22 -11.80 -5.29
C ARG A 203 6.68 -13.24 -5.18
N VAL A 204 6.59 -13.98 -6.28
CA VAL A 204 7.11 -15.35 -6.38
C VAL A 204 8.46 -15.30 -7.09
N LEU A 205 9.43 -16.06 -6.57
CA LEU A 205 10.80 -16.17 -7.02
C LEU A 205 11.13 -17.65 -7.19
N GLU A 206 11.77 -18.04 -8.29
CA GLU A 206 12.04 -19.44 -8.60
C GLU A 206 13.53 -19.66 -8.90
N PHE A 207 14.17 -20.64 -8.24
CA PHE A 207 15.64 -20.86 -8.25
C PHE A 207 16.12 -22.30 -8.11
#